data_AF-A0A2V7W3K3-F1
#
_entry.id   AF-A0A2V7W3K3-F1
#
_cell.length_a   1.000
_cell.length_b   1.000
_cell.length_c   1.000
_cell.angle_alpha   90.00
_cell.angle_beta   90.00
_cell.angle_gamma   90.00
#
_symmetry.space_group_name_H-M   'P 1'
#
loop_
_entity.id
_entity.type
_entity.pdbx_description
1 polymer ?
#
loop_
_entity_poly.entity_id
_entity_poly.type
_entity_poly.pdbx_seq_one_letter_code
_entity_poly.pdbx_strand_id
1 'polypeptide(L)'
;MAVNVAIVFAPDFSARLHQLAFHTPVWIMETAANRAAAEEAWLRRQEWPHIDVTLFQYAHDWRTLFAMIVLHHETVDSLEIIGAPADDEMRAALAKEGFQRIQETADGLRARK
;
A
#
# COMPACT_ATOMS: atom_id res chain seq x y z
N MET A 1 -5.80 -16.76 -2.28
CA MET A 1 -6.52 -16.08 -1.16
C MET A 1 -6.55 -14.61 -1.48
N ALA A 2 -7.68 -13.94 -1.29
CA ALA A 2 -7.81 -12.53 -1.61
C ALA A 2 -7.04 -11.69 -0.57
N VAL A 3 -6.19 -10.77 -1.04
CA VAL A 3 -5.24 -10.01 -0.21
C VAL A 3 -5.68 -8.55 -0.12
N ASN A 4 -5.59 -7.99 1.07
CA ASN A 4 -5.65 -6.55 1.28
C ASN A 4 -4.25 -6.00 1.07
N VAL A 5 -4.11 -4.84 0.43
CA VAL A 5 -2.80 -4.20 0.23
C VAL A 5 -2.89 -2.74 0.64
N ALA A 6 -1.88 -2.25 1.33
CA ALA A 6 -1.74 -0.83 1.60
C ALA A 6 -0.65 -0.19 0.71
N ILE A 7 -0.95 0.97 0.13
CA ILE A 7 0.00 1.83 -0.58
C ILE A 7 0.17 3.11 0.24
N VAL A 8 1.39 3.43 0.63
CA VAL A 8 1.72 4.55 1.50
C VAL A 8 2.62 5.53 0.76
N PHE A 9 2.05 6.68 0.39
CA PHE A 9 2.75 7.83 -0.17
C PHE A 9 3.22 8.83 0.90
N ALA A 10 2.83 8.64 2.17
CA ALA A 10 3.23 9.52 3.27
C ALA A 10 4.74 9.40 3.59
N PRO A 11 5.52 10.50 3.53
CA PRO A 11 6.97 10.48 3.74
C PRO A 11 7.40 10.19 5.18
N ASP A 12 6.51 10.42 6.14
CA ASP A 12 6.70 10.37 7.58
C ASP A 12 5.93 9.21 8.25
N PHE A 13 5.64 8.14 7.50
CA PHE A 13 4.82 7.02 7.98
C PHE A 13 5.56 5.98 8.84
N SER A 14 6.88 6.11 8.99
CA SER A 14 7.76 5.12 9.63
C SER A 14 7.25 4.61 11.00
N ALA A 15 6.69 5.48 11.84
CA ALA A 15 6.18 5.12 13.16
C ALA A 15 4.97 4.17 13.12
N ARG A 16 4.17 4.21 12.05
CA ARG A 16 2.96 3.39 11.86
C ARG A 16 3.20 2.15 11.02
N LEU A 17 4.35 2.06 10.33
CA LEU A 17 4.65 1.01 9.36
C LEU A 17 4.54 -0.40 9.98
N HIS A 18 5.15 -0.61 11.14
CA HIS A 18 5.16 -1.93 11.80
C HIS A 18 3.75 -2.44 12.12
N GLN A 19 2.88 -1.56 12.62
CA GLN A 19 1.51 -1.91 12.94
C GLN A 19 0.73 -2.29 11.67
N LEU A 20 0.92 -1.53 10.60
CA LEU A 20 0.24 -1.81 9.32
C LEU A 20 0.74 -3.11 8.69
N ALA A 21 2.06 -3.30 8.64
CA ALA A 21 2.71 -4.46 8.01
C ALA A 21 2.41 -5.79 8.72
N PHE A 22 1.98 -5.75 9.98
CA PHE A 22 1.51 -6.94 10.70
C PHE A 22 0.14 -7.44 10.22
N HIS A 23 -0.66 -6.58 9.58
CA HIS A 23 -2.02 -6.92 9.15
C HIS A 23 -2.16 -7.09 7.65
N THR A 24 -1.30 -6.44 6.87
CA THR A 24 -1.45 -6.35 5.42
C THR A 24 -0.08 -6.13 4.77
N PRO A 25 0.17 -6.67 3.56
CA PRO A 25 1.29 -6.23 2.73
C PRO A 25 1.27 -4.71 2.53
N VAL A 26 2.44 -4.09 2.65
CA VAL A 26 2.62 -2.63 2.55
C VAL A 26 3.60 -2.30 1.44
N TRP A 27 3.14 -1.45 0.52
CA TRP A 27 3.97 -0.77 -0.46
C TRP A 27 4.15 0.65 0.03
N ILE A 28 5.38 1.08 0.35
CA ILE A 28 5.65 2.35 1.00
C ILE A 28 6.69 3.17 0.25
N MET A 29 6.44 4.47 0.13
CA MET A 29 7.35 5.42 -0.49
C MET A 29 8.68 5.45 0.26
N GLU A 30 9.76 5.35 -0.50
CA GLU A 30 11.11 5.36 0.01
C GLU A 30 11.49 6.75 0.49
N THR A 31 11.71 6.84 1.80
CA THR A 31 12.40 7.95 2.48
C THR A 31 13.44 7.35 3.42
N ALA A 32 14.39 8.15 3.90
CA ALA A 32 15.36 7.67 4.89
C ALA A 32 14.68 7.05 6.13
N ALA A 33 13.58 7.67 6.59
CA ALA A 33 12.82 7.18 7.74
C ALA A 33 12.03 5.90 7.43
N ASN A 34 11.34 5.84 6.28
CA ASN A 34 10.57 4.67 5.87
C ASN A 34 11.47 3.48 5.55
N ARG A 35 12.66 3.72 4.98
CA ARG A 35 13.67 2.70 4.71
C ARG A 35 14.17 2.05 5.99
N ALA A 36 14.55 2.84 7.00
CA ALA A 36 14.96 2.31 8.29
C ALA A 36 13.87 1.45 8.94
N ALA A 37 12.61 1.91 8.92
CA ALA A 37 11.49 1.15 9.44
C ALA A 37 11.19 -0.14 8.63
N ALA A 38 11.36 -0.10 7.30
CA ALA A 38 11.22 -1.28 6.44
C ALA A 38 12.29 -2.33 6.73
N GLU A 39 13.54 -1.91 6.95
CA GLU A 39 14.64 -2.79 7.35
C GLU A 39 14.34 -3.50 8.68
N GLU A 40 13.82 -2.76 9.67
CA GLU A 40 13.34 -3.37 10.93
C GLU A 40 12.20 -4.37 10.69
N ALA A 41 11.24 -4.06 9.80
CA ALA A 41 10.13 -4.95 9.49
C ALA A 41 10.62 -6.24 8.81
N TRP A 42 11.62 -6.15 7.94
CA TRP A 42 12.24 -7.32 7.31
C TRP A 42 12.97 -8.22 8.30
N LEU A 43 13.59 -7.65 9.34
CA LEU A 43 14.16 -8.45 10.43
C LEU A 43 13.07 -9.23 11.17
N ARG A 44 11.92 -8.58 11.44
CA ARG A 44 10.76 -9.23 12.09
C ARG A 44 10.12 -10.32 11.24
N ARG A 45 10.33 -10.32 9.92
CA ARG A 45 9.83 -11.39 9.02
C ARG A 45 10.36 -12.78 9.39
N GLN A 46 11.50 -12.87 10.06
CA GLN A 46 12.04 -14.14 10.56
C GLN A 46 11.13 -14.78 11.61
N GLU A 47 10.49 -13.97 12.45
CA GLU A 47 9.53 -14.40 13.46
C GLU A 47 8.09 -14.41 12.92
N TRP A 48 7.80 -13.48 12.00
CA TRP A 48 6.46 -13.25 11.44
C TRP A 48 6.51 -13.28 9.90
N PRO A 49 6.52 -14.48 9.28
CA PRO A 49 6.75 -14.63 7.83
C PRO A 49 5.74 -13.92 6.91
N HIS A 50 4.58 -13.55 7.47
CA HIS A 50 3.51 -12.83 6.76
C HIS A 50 3.78 -11.33 6.59
N ILE A 51 4.78 -10.78 7.29
CA ILE A 51 5.20 -9.39 7.08
C ILE A 51 5.76 -9.25 5.67
N ASP A 52 5.13 -8.39 4.87
CA ASP A 52 5.53 -8.07 3.50
C ASP A 52 5.57 -6.55 3.33
N VAL A 53 6.78 -6.01 3.14
CA VAL A 53 7.01 -4.57 2.98
C VAL A 53 7.87 -4.34 1.75
N THR A 54 7.36 -3.55 0.81
CA THR A 54 8.05 -3.18 -0.44
C THR A 54 8.24 -1.67 -0.47
N LEU A 55 9.49 -1.23 -0.72
CA LEU A 55 9.81 0.19 -0.92
C LEU A 55 9.64 0.58 -2.38
N PHE A 56 9.11 1.77 -2.65
CA PHE A 56 9.03 2.34 -4.01
C PHE A 56 9.45 3.81 -4.04
N GLN A 57 9.96 4.30 -5.17
CA GLN A 57 10.33 5.71 -5.33
C GLN A 57 9.13 6.60 -5.74
N TYR A 58 9.05 7.83 -5.23
CA TYR A 58 7.94 8.76 -5.52
C TYR A 58 7.70 9.03 -7.02
N ALA A 59 8.74 8.88 -7.85
CA ALA A 59 8.63 9.08 -9.29
C ALA A 59 7.76 8.02 -10.00
N HIS A 60 7.34 6.95 -9.31
CA HIS A 60 6.42 5.97 -9.88
C HIS A 60 4.99 6.51 -9.89
N ASP A 61 4.39 6.55 -11.08
CA ASP A 61 2.95 6.73 -11.23
C ASP A 61 2.21 5.65 -10.42
N TRP A 62 1.20 6.06 -9.67
CA TRP A 62 0.37 5.18 -8.85
C TRP A 62 -0.24 4.04 -9.67
N ARG A 63 -0.49 4.24 -10.98
CA ARG A 63 -0.93 3.18 -11.90
C ARG A 63 0.10 2.11 -12.11
N THR A 64 1.36 2.52 -12.27
CA THR A 64 2.49 1.58 -12.43
C THR A 64 2.65 0.78 -11.14
N LEU A 65 2.55 1.44 -9.98
CA LEU A 65 2.55 0.76 -8.68
C LEU A 65 1.38 -0.22 -8.55
N PHE A 66 0.18 0.19 -8.95
CA PHE A 66 -0.98 -0.70 -8.92
C PHE A 66 -0.79 -1.93 -9.81
N ALA A 67 -0.26 -1.77 -11.03
CA ALA A 67 0.06 -2.89 -11.91
C ALA A 67 1.11 -3.83 -11.27
N MET A 68 2.15 -3.29 -10.63
CA MET A 68 3.14 -4.08 -9.91
C MET A 68 2.53 -4.84 -8.73
N ILE A 69 1.63 -4.21 -7.97
CA ILE A 69 0.90 -4.83 -6.86
C ILE A 69 0.05 -6.00 -7.35
N VAL A 70 -0.67 -5.83 -8.47
CA VAL A 70 -1.47 -6.90 -9.07
C VAL A 70 -0.59 -8.05 -9.59
N LEU A 71 0.62 -7.75 -10.09
CA LEU A 71 1.59 -8.78 -10.47
C LEU A 71 2.17 -9.52 -9.26
N HIS A 72 2.39 -8.81 -8.15
CA HIS A 72 2.96 -9.37 -6.91
C HIS A 72 1.93 -10.17 -6.10
N HIS A 73 0.65 -9.79 -6.18
CA HIS A 73 -0.45 -10.44 -5.48
C HIS A 73 -1.48 -10.99 -6.49
N GLU A 74 -1.60 -12.32 -6.58
CA GLU A 74 -2.52 -13.00 -7.51
C GLU A 74 -3.95 -12.45 -7.49
N THR A 75 -4.45 -12.05 -6.31
CA THR A 75 -5.78 -11.47 -6.14
C THR A 75 -5.76 -10.39 -5.05
N VAL A 76 -5.99 -9.14 -5.44
CA VAL A 76 -6.21 -8.01 -4.51
C VAL A 76 -7.72 -7.80 -4.31
N ASP A 77 -8.18 -7.88 -3.05
CA ASP A 77 -9.59 -7.71 -2.65
C ASP A 77 -9.88 -6.26 -2.24
N SER A 78 -8.95 -5.68 -1.49
CA SER A 78 -9.03 -4.30 -1.05
C SER A 78 -7.69 -3.59 -1.13
N LEU A 79 -7.77 -2.29 -1.37
CA LEU A 79 -6.64 -1.39 -1.45
C LEU A 79 -6.85 -0.24 -0.47
N GLU A 80 -5.83 0.06 0.32
CA GLU A 80 -5.80 1.24 1.17
C GLU A 80 -4.66 2.16 0.73
N ILE A 81 -4.99 3.36 0.26
CA ILE A 81 -4.06 4.36 -0.21
C ILE A 81 -3.96 5.45 0.85
N ILE A 82 -2.76 5.69 1.36
CA ILE A 82 -2.45 6.60 2.47
C ILE A 82 -1.45 7.65 1.99
N GLY A 83 -1.66 8.92 2.34
CA GLY A 83 -0.76 10.03 2.02
C GLY A 83 -0.90 10.56 0.59
N ALA A 84 -1.96 10.19 -0.13
CA ALA A 84 -2.29 10.73 -1.45
C ALA A 84 -3.78 11.12 -1.51
N PRO A 85 -4.13 12.30 -2.05
CA PRO A 85 -5.52 12.70 -2.17
C PRO A 85 -6.28 11.79 -3.15
N ALA A 86 -7.54 11.52 -2.83
CA ALA A 86 -8.45 10.73 -3.64
C ALA A 86 -8.97 11.53 -4.84
N ASP A 87 -8.20 11.61 -5.92
CA ASP A 87 -8.67 12.29 -7.13
C ASP A 87 -9.63 11.44 -7.99
N ASP A 88 -10.34 12.09 -8.90
CA ASP A 88 -11.32 11.45 -9.78
C ASP A 88 -10.68 10.43 -10.73
N GLU A 89 -9.43 10.66 -11.11
CA GLU A 89 -8.66 9.79 -12.01
C GLU A 89 -8.37 8.43 -11.34
N MET A 90 -7.96 8.47 -10.08
CA MET A 90 -7.72 7.30 -9.23
C MET A 90 -8.99 6.50 -9.00
N ARG A 91 -10.10 7.17 -8.67
CA ARG A 91 -11.41 6.52 -8.51
C ARG A 91 -11.86 5.83 -9.79
N ALA A 92 -11.76 6.52 -10.92
CA ALA A 92 -12.19 5.98 -12.21
C ALA A 92 -11.36 4.76 -12.61
N ALA A 93 -10.06 4.76 -12.35
CA ALA A 93 -9.21 3.62 -12.65
C ALA A 93 -9.43 2.46 -11.67
N LEU A 94 -9.60 2.70 -10.37
CA LEU A 94 -9.99 1.65 -9.41
C LEU A 94 -11.34 1.01 -9.77
N ALA A 95 -12.32 1.81 -10.20
CA ALA A 95 -13.61 1.28 -10.65
C ALA A 95 -13.48 0.38 -11.89
N LYS A 96 -12.60 0.74 -12.84
CA LYS A 96 -12.30 -0.09 -14.03
C LYS A 96 -11.68 -1.44 -13.67
N GLU A 97 -10.92 -1.49 -12.59
CA GLU A 97 -10.29 -2.72 -12.05
C GLU A 97 -11.26 -3.56 -11.19
N GLY A 98 -12.54 -3.16 -11.12
CA GLY A 98 -13.60 -3.89 -10.45
C GLY A 98 -13.78 -3.55 -8.97
N PHE A 99 -13.12 -2.51 -8.45
CA PHE A 99 -13.41 -2.03 -7.09
C PHE A 99 -14.75 -1.27 -7.08
N GLN A 100 -15.73 -1.80 -6.36
CA GLN A 100 -17.10 -1.27 -6.32
C GLN A 100 -17.32 -0.28 -5.18
N ARG A 101 -16.59 -0.44 -4.07
CA ARG A 101 -16.75 0.39 -2.87
C ARG A 101 -15.51 1.24 -2.66
N ILE A 102 -15.58 2.49 -3.08
CA ILE A 102 -14.48 3.45 -2.98
C ILE A 102 -14.88 4.55 -1.99
N GLN A 103 -14.15 4.66 -0.89
CA GLN A 103 -14.42 5.58 0.22
C GLN A 103 -13.19 6.45 0.50
N GLU A 104 -13.38 7.75 0.70
CA GLU A 104 -12.33 8.60 1.24
C GLU A 104 -12.06 8.27 2.71
N THR A 105 -10.79 8.35 3.07
CA THR A 105 -10.36 8.28 4.47
C THR A 105 -9.74 9.62 4.85
N ALA A 106 -9.44 9.81 6.15
CA ALA A 106 -8.80 11.03 6.62
C ALA A 106 -7.46 11.31 5.90
N ASP A 107 -6.75 10.25 5.50
CA ASP A 107 -5.39 10.32 4.96
C ASP A 107 -5.32 9.83 3.49
N GLY A 108 -6.45 9.63 2.80
CA GLY A 108 -6.44 9.15 1.41
C GLY A 108 -7.72 8.41 1.01
N LEU A 109 -7.59 7.15 0.59
CA LEU A 109 -8.68 6.39 -0.03
C LEU A 109 -8.65 4.90 0.32
N ARG A 110 -9.82 4.28 0.43
CA ARG A 110 -9.98 2.83 0.56
C ARG A 110 -10.90 2.31 -0.53
N ALA A 111 -10.48 1.26 -1.23
CA ALA A 111 -11.24 0.60 -2.28
C ALA A 111 -11.45 -0.88 -1.95
N ARG A 112 -12.64 -1.42 -2.24
CA ARG A 112 -12.96 -2.85 -2.11
C ARG A 112 -13.72 -3.36 -3.33
N LYS A 113 -13.44 -4.60 -3.74
CA LYS A 113 -14.21 -5.30 -4.77
C LYS A 113 -15.63 -5.64 -4.29
#